data_AF-A0A1H8I3U6-F1
#
_entry.id   AF-A0A1H8I3U6-F1
#
_cell.length_a   1.000
_cell.length_b   1.000
_cell.length_c   1.000
_cell.angle_alpha   90.00
_cell.angle_beta   90.00
_cell.angle_gamma   90.00
#
_symmetry.space_group_name_H-M   'P 1'
#
loop_
_entity.id
_entity.type
_entity.pdbx_description
1 polymer ?
#
loop_
_entity_poly.entity_id
_entity_poly.type
_entity_poly.pdbx_seq_one_letter_code
_entity_poly.pdbx_strand_id
1 'polypeptide(L)' 'MVGRVADEVVLSTDERDFLEAQVRRHKAARSLSDRCRMVLLCAEGLAKQGDRRAARRA' A
#
# COMPACT_ATOMS: atom_id res chain seq x y z
N MET A 1 -18.11 12.82 10.76
CA MET A 1 -16.77 13.22 10.30
C MET A 1 -16.64 12.73 8.86
N VAL A 2 -16.69 13.61 7.86
CA VAL A 2 -16.45 13.21 6.46
C VAL A 2 -14.95 12.99 6.32
N GLY A 3 -14.52 11.73 6.19
CA GLY A 3 -13.12 11.38 6.00
C GLY A 3 -12.62 11.87 4.64
N ARG A 4 -11.38 12.33 4.57
CA ARG A 4 -10.71 12.63 3.30
C ARG A 4 -10.36 11.30 2.61
N VAL A 5 -10.70 11.17 1.35
CA VAL A 5 -10.25 10.04 0.52
C VAL A 5 -8.75 10.18 0.34
N ALA A 6 -8.01 9.14 0.72
CA ALA A 6 -6.58 9.09 0.47
C ALA A 6 -6.33 8.88 -1.03
N ASP A 7 -5.31 9.55 -1.55
CA ASP A 7 -4.88 9.39 -2.94
C ASP A 7 -4.33 7.98 -3.19
N GLU A 8 -4.13 7.61 -4.46
CA GLU A 8 -3.62 6.30 -4.82
C GLU A 8 -2.19 6.12 -4.32
N VAL A 9 -1.92 4.99 -3.67
CA VAL A 9 -0.57 4.64 -3.22
C VAL A 9 0.07 3.80 -4.32
N VAL A 10 0.86 4.45 -5.19
CA VAL A 10 1.69 3.77 -6.19
C VAL A 10 3.10 3.63 -5.63
N LEU A 11 3.60 2.40 -5.55
CA LEU A 11 4.95 2.10 -5.10
C LEU A 11 5.77 1.56 -6.27
N SER A 12 7.01 2.01 -6.40
CA SER A 12 8.02 1.33 -7.19
C SER A 12 8.41 -0.02 -6.55
N THR A 13 9.09 -0.85 -7.33
CA THR A 13 9.60 -2.15 -6.86
C THR A 13 10.53 -1.99 -5.64
N ASP A 14 11.47 -1.05 -5.69
CA ASP A 14 12.42 -0.80 -4.59
C ASP A 14 11.71 -0.36 -3.30
N GLU A 15 10.69 0.50 -3.41
CA GLU A 15 9.90 0.94 -2.26
C GLU A 15 9.09 -0.22 -1.66
N ARG A 16 8.54 -1.09 -2.51
CA ARG A 16 7.81 -2.28 -2.07
C ARG A 16 8.75 -3.25 -1.33
N ASP A 17 9.90 -3.55 -1.92
CA ASP A 17 10.89 -4.47 -1.33
C ASP A 17 11.39 -3.96 0.03
N PHE A 18 11.63 -2.65 0.15
CA PHE A 18 12.00 -2.03 1.41
C PHE A 18 10.93 -2.23 2.49
N LEU A 19 9.66 -1.96 2.16
CA LEU A 19 8.55 -2.11 3.10
C LEU A 19 8.36 -3.56 3.52
N GLU A 20 8.42 -4.51 2.58
CA GLU A 20 8.32 -5.94 2.86
C GLU A 20 9.46 -6.42 3.77
N ALA A 21 10.68 -5.93 3.55
CA ALA A 21 11.82 -6.22 4.40
C ALA A 21 11.59 -5.72 5.84
N GLN A 22 11.01 -4.53 6.03
CA GLN A 22 10.68 -4.01 7.37
C GLN A 22 9.57 -4.81 8.07
N VAL A 23 8.61 -5.34 7.33
CA VAL A 23 7.54 -6.19 7.90
C VAL A 23 8.08 -7.52 8.40
N ARG A 24 9.06 -8.11 7.69
CA ARG A 24 9.67 -9.39 8.04
C ARG A 24 10.76 -9.27 9.11
N ARG A 25 11.22 -8.06 9.41
CA ARG A 25 12.31 -7.81 10.36
C ARG A 25 11.86 -8.05 11.80
N HIS A 26 12.35 -9.12 12.41
CA HIS A 26 12.03 -9.52 13.80
C HIS A 26 12.39 -8.47 14.87
N LYS A 27 13.32 -7.55 14.58
CA LYS A 27 13.73 -6.47 15.50
C LYS A 27 13.04 -5.12 15.24
N ALA A 28 12.15 -5.03 14.24
CA ALA A 28 11.41 -3.79 14.01
C ALA A 28 10.42 -3.53 15.15
N ALA A 29 10.24 -2.26 15.52
CA ALA A 29 9.16 -1.89 16.43
C ALA A 29 7.83 -2.33 15.80
N ARG A 30 6.97 -2.99 16.58
CA ARG A 30 5.66 -3.49 16.09
C ARG A 30 4.86 -2.41 15.36
N SER A 31 4.93 -1.17 15.83
CA SER A 31 4.29 0.00 15.22
C SER A 31 4.81 0.31 13.81
N LEU A 32 6.09 0.09 13.54
CA LEU A 32 6.65 0.27 12.20
C LEU A 32 6.16 -0.83 11.26
N SER A 33 6.22 -2.09 11.70
CA SER A 33 5.75 -3.22 10.90
C SER A 33 4.25 -3.11 10.57
N ASP A 34 3.41 -2.68 11.52
CA ASP A 34 1.99 -2.42 11.29
C ASP A 34 1.75 -1.29 10.27
N ARG A 35 2.52 -0.20 10.35
CA ARG A 35 2.43 0.89 9.36
C ARG A 35 2.87 0.45 7.97
N CYS A 36 3.96 -0.29 7.86
CA CYS A 36 4.43 -0.82 6.57
C CYS A 36 3.40 -1.77 5.94
N ARG A 37 2.77 -2.65 6.74
CA ARG A 37 1.66 -3.50 6.26
C ARG A 37 0.49 -2.67 5.73
N MET A 38 0.11 -1.61 6.43
CA MET A 38 -1.00 -0.74 6.01
C MET A 38 -0.71 -0.09 4.65
N VAL A 39 0.51 0.41 4.43
CA VAL A 39 0.92 1.02 3.15
C VAL A 39 0.91 -0.01 2.01
N LEU A 40 1.43 -1.22 2.26
CA LEU A 40 1.40 -2.32 1.28
C LEU A 40 -0.04 -2.69 0.88
N LEU A 41 -0.95 -2.78 1.86
CA LEU A 41 -2.37 -3.05 1.60
C LEU A 41 -3.06 -1.94 0.80
N CYS A 42 -2.72 -0.67 1.05
CA CYS A 42 -3.22 0.44 0.25
C CYS A 42 -2.76 0.33 -1.20
N ALA A 43 -1.49 -0.02 -1.42
CA ALA A 43 -0.91 -0.19 -2.75
C ALA A 43 -1.43 -1.43 -3.51
N GLU A 44 -1.78 -2.51 -2.83
CA GLU A 44 -2.35 -3.72 -3.44
C GLU A 44 -3.83 -3.58 -3.85
N GLY A 45 -4.49 -2.52 -3.38
CA GLY A 45 -5.80 -2.14 -3.90
C GLY A 45 -6.97 -2.37 -2.95
N LEU A 46 -6.97 -1.73 -1.78
CA LEU A 46 -8.19 -1.01 -1.38
C LEU A 46 -8.52 0.14 -2.38
N ALA A 47 -7.58 0.45 -3.28
CA ALA A 47 -7.73 1.20 -4.53
C ALA A 47 -8.60 0.55 -5.64
N LYS A 48 -9.38 -0.51 -5.34
CA LYS A 48 -10.34 -1.10 -6.31
C LYS A 48 -11.56 -0.21 -6.59
N GLN A 49 -11.66 0.96 -5.95
CA GLN A 49 -12.62 2.02 -6.33
C GLN A 49 -12.01 3.09 -7.26
N GLY A 50 -10.81 2.89 -7.82
CA GLY A 50 -10.23 3.84 -8.80
C GLY A 50 -10.18 3.30 -10.23
N ASP A 51 -9.90 2.01 -10.40
CA ASP A 51 -9.66 1.43 -11.72
C ASP A 51 -10.93 0.89 -12.42
N ARG A 52 -11.87 1.78 -12.75
CA ARG A 52 -12.91 1.50 -13.76
C ARG A 52 -12.50 1.96 -15.17
N ARG A 53 -11.23 2.28 -15.42
CA ARG A 53 -10.79 2.85 -16.72
C ARG A 53 -9.72 2.07 -17.48
N ALA A 54 -8.99 1.12 -16.89
CA ALA A 54 -7.98 0.37 -17.65
C ALA A 54 -8.49 -0.92 -18.32
N ALA A 55 -9.55 -1.57 -17.80
CA ALA A 55 -9.99 -2.89 -18.31
C ALA A 55 -10.91 -2.86 -19.55
N ARG A 56 -11.08 -1.73 -20.25
CA ARG A 56 -11.97 -1.61 -21.45
C ARG A 56 -11.24 -1.40 -22.77
N ARG A 57 -9.92 -1.57 -22.81
CA ARG A 57 -9.11 -1.59 -24.04
C ARG A 57 -8.02 -2.65 -23.97
N ALA A 58 -8.42 -3.91 -24.16
CA ALA A 58 -7.60 -4.97 -24.75
C ALA A 58 -8.56 -6.04 -25.29
#